data_AF-A0A7C5CZQ7-F1
#
_entry.id   AF-A0A7C5CZQ7-F1
#
_cell.length_a   1.000
_cell.length_b   1.000
_cell.length_c   1.000
_cell.angle_alpha   90.00
_cell.angle_beta   90.00
_cell.angle_gamma   90.00
#
_symmetry.space_group_name_H-M   'P 1'
#
loop_
_entity.id
_entity.type
_entity.pdbx_description
1 polymer ?
#
loop_
_entity_poly.entity_id
_entity_poly.type
_entity_poly.pdbx_seq_one_letter_code
_entity_poly.pdbx_strand_id
1 'polypeptide(L)'
;MYLENLRVNHPKFISYLKDNDYSVSFIDRIRRMIKIILEKSDSMGWNSYFDVFQHFEKNQRGDIVKKKTVIGAIMEFDLNGKYPDRTPSGLTQRGAYYKLSPAFRLLVDRYKTAAQNCGKKESSIRVESSNASSFLLRIQEAGINRLDGIAEEMVITLFLAKNSSSRMNKSQSKCIANVIRANMPFDPEICHKVLTIIPAVKKATKNVQYINDREAQAILLALDDMSNSLCLRDRAIGKLAYFTGMRSSNMAGLDLTSIDWNRDLIITPQRKTGSLLELPLKTPVGNAIFDYLAMERPAAKSQALFLTKNKPYRRMSDTWSVSAEILAEAGIRQSNGDRKGFHIFRHHLATALLDNSVPQAVITDTLGHASPDSLGTYLSADINHLRECALSISRFPVAGEVFADA
;
A
#
# COMPACT_ATOMS: atom_id res chain seq x y z
N MET A 1 -36.22 -3.73 1.24
CA MET A 1 -35.03 -3.85 0.35
C MET A 1 -35.45 -4.51 -0.96
N TYR A 2 -35.02 -4.01 -2.13
CA TYR A 2 -35.31 -4.67 -3.41
C TYR A 2 -34.32 -5.81 -3.64
N LEU A 3 -34.81 -7.06 -3.72
CA LEU A 3 -33.97 -8.28 -3.73
C LEU A 3 -34.25 -9.19 -4.93
N GLU A 4 -34.80 -8.63 -6.01
CA GLU A 4 -35.24 -9.41 -7.16
C GLU A 4 -34.07 -10.15 -7.83
N ASN A 5 -32.96 -9.45 -8.07
CA ASN A 5 -31.77 -10.06 -8.66
C ASN A 5 -31.21 -11.17 -7.77
N LEU A 6 -31.13 -10.96 -6.44
CA LEU A 6 -30.69 -11.99 -5.51
C LEU A 6 -31.63 -13.21 -5.52
N ARG A 7 -32.96 -13.00 -5.54
CA ARG A 7 -33.93 -14.10 -5.57
C ARG A 7 -33.76 -14.97 -6.82
N VAL A 8 -33.61 -14.35 -7.99
CA VAL A 8 -33.56 -15.05 -9.28
C VAL A 8 -32.17 -15.62 -9.57
N ASN A 9 -31.11 -14.84 -9.34
CA ASN A 9 -29.77 -15.13 -9.85
C ASN A 9 -28.78 -15.66 -8.80
N HIS A 10 -29.16 -15.83 -7.52
CA HIS A 10 -28.24 -16.43 -6.55
C HIS A 10 -27.73 -17.84 -6.90
N PRO A 11 -28.44 -18.72 -7.65
CA PRO A 11 -27.85 -20.00 -8.07
C PRO A 11 -26.65 -19.80 -9.00
N LYS A 12 -26.72 -18.81 -9.91
CA LYS A 12 -25.59 -18.41 -10.77
C LYS A 12 -24.43 -17.86 -9.93
N PHE A 13 -24.74 -17.11 -8.87
CA PHE A 13 -23.73 -16.64 -7.93
C PHE A 13 -22.98 -17.80 -7.27
N ILE A 14 -23.70 -18.80 -6.77
CA ILE A 14 -23.09 -19.98 -6.16
C ILE A 14 -22.29 -20.80 -7.18
N SER A 15 -22.78 -20.97 -8.42
CA SER A 15 -22.02 -21.67 -9.48
C SER A 15 -20.69 -20.97 -9.75
N TYR A 16 -20.73 -19.65 -9.98
CA TYR A 16 -19.52 -18.86 -10.20
C TYR A 16 -18.47 -19.06 -9.11
N LEU A 17 -18.88 -19.06 -7.83
CA LEU A 17 -17.94 -19.25 -6.73
C LEU A 17 -17.27 -20.63 -6.77
N LYS A 18 -18.00 -21.68 -7.15
CA LYS A 18 -17.44 -23.02 -7.34
C LYS A 18 -16.46 -23.04 -8.51
N ASP A 19 -16.86 -22.46 -9.65
CA ASP A 19 -16.09 -22.47 -10.89
C ASP A 19 -14.79 -21.64 -10.79
N ASN A 20 -14.74 -20.70 -9.84
CA ASN A 20 -13.59 -19.84 -9.56
C ASN A 20 -12.81 -20.24 -8.31
N ASP A 21 -12.93 -21.50 -7.86
CA ASP A 21 -12.14 -22.10 -6.79
C ASP A 21 -12.23 -21.36 -5.44
N TYR A 22 -13.39 -20.80 -5.10
CA TYR A 22 -13.64 -20.30 -3.75
C TYR A 22 -13.74 -21.45 -2.75
N SER A 23 -13.32 -21.20 -1.49
CA SER A 23 -13.40 -22.23 -0.45
C SER A 23 -14.85 -22.64 -0.18
N VAL A 24 -15.08 -23.94 0.07
CA VAL A 24 -16.40 -24.49 0.44
C VAL A 24 -16.99 -23.72 1.64
N SER A 25 -16.14 -23.45 2.65
CA SER A 25 -16.52 -22.67 3.83
C SER A 25 -17.00 -21.24 3.52
N PHE A 26 -16.45 -20.59 2.48
CA PHE A 26 -16.90 -19.27 2.04
C PHE A 26 -18.23 -19.36 1.29
N ILE A 27 -18.36 -20.33 0.39
CA ILE A 27 -19.59 -20.62 -0.36
C ILE A 27 -20.75 -20.88 0.61
N ASP A 28 -20.54 -21.68 1.65
CA ASP A 28 -21.58 -22.00 2.64
C ASP A 28 -21.96 -20.82 3.53
N ARG A 29 -21.04 -19.87 3.76
CA ARG A 29 -21.38 -18.60 4.44
C ARG A 29 -22.24 -17.71 3.54
N ILE A 30 -21.92 -17.62 2.25
CA ILE A 30 -22.73 -16.88 1.27
C ILE A 30 -24.13 -17.48 1.21
N ARG A 31 -24.25 -18.81 1.01
CA ARG A 31 -25.56 -19.50 0.99
C ARG A 31 -26.42 -19.22 2.22
N ARG A 32 -25.84 -19.39 3.41
CA ARG A 32 -26.55 -19.13 4.68
C ARG A 32 -26.96 -17.67 4.81
N MET A 33 -26.11 -16.73 4.41
CA MET A 33 -26.43 -15.31 4.48
C MET A 33 -27.51 -14.91 3.48
N ILE A 34 -27.47 -15.43 2.25
CA ILE A 34 -28.53 -15.23 1.25
C ILE A 34 -29.87 -15.73 1.80
N LYS A 35 -29.90 -16.95 2.35
CA LYS A 35 -31.10 -17.51 2.99
C LYS A 35 -31.65 -16.59 4.08
N ILE A 36 -30.80 -16.13 5.01
CA ILE A 36 -31.20 -15.21 6.07
C ILE A 36 -31.77 -13.90 5.51
N ILE A 37 -31.13 -13.32 4.50
CA ILE A 37 -31.56 -12.05 3.90
C ILE A 37 -32.93 -12.23 3.24
N LEU A 38 -33.11 -13.28 2.44
CA LEU A 38 -34.38 -13.53 1.74
C LEU A 38 -35.53 -13.84 2.70
N GLU A 39 -35.28 -14.56 3.80
CA GLU A 39 -36.32 -14.95 4.77
C GLU A 39 -36.67 -13.82 5.77
N LYS A 40 -35.68 -13.01 6.16
CA LYS A 40 -35.83 -12.06 7.27
C LYS A 40 -35.91 -10.60 6.86
N SER A 41 -35.64 -10.25 5.59
CA SER A 41 -35.64 -8.85 5.15
C SER A 41 -36.95 -8.13 5.50
N ASP A 42 -38.10 -8.74 5.22
CA ASP A 42 -39.40 -8.10 5.41
C ASP A 42 -39.78 -8.04 6.89
N SER A 43 -39.59 -9.14 7.65
CA SER A 43 -39.92 -9.20 9.07
C SER A 43 -39.01 -8.35 9.96
N MET A 44 -37.75 -8.12 9.55
CA MET A 44 -36.79 -7.28 10.28
C MET A 44 -36.78 -5.83 9.81
N GLY A 45 -37.57 -5.46 8.78
CA GLY A 45 -37.65 -4.11 8.24
C GLY A 45 -36.34 -3.62 7.61
N TRP A 46 -35.54 -4.52 7.01
CA TRP A 46 -34.27 -4.13 6.38
C TRP A 46 -34.54 -3.42 5.04
N ASN A 47 -34.02 -2.19 4.92
CA ASN A 47 -34.16 -1.37 3.71
C ASN A 47 -32.91 -1.40 2.84
N SER A 48 -31.75 -1.71 3.42
CA SER A 48 -30.46 -1.80 2.76
C SER A 48 -29.61 -2.95 3.29
N TYR A 49 -28.61 -3.37 2.51
CA TYR A 49 -27.58 -4.31 2.97
C TYR A 49 -26.77 -3.78 4.17
N PHE A 50 -26.69 -2.46 4.34
CA PHE A 50 -26.07 -1.86 5.50
C PHE A 50 -26.89 -2.12 6.77
N ASP A 51 -28.23 -2.11 6.70
CA ASP A 51 -29.10 -2.46 7.84
C ASP A 51 -28.91 -3.91 8.26
N VAL A 52 -28.76 -4.81 7.28
CA VAL A 52 -28.41 -6.22 7.52
C VAL A 52 -27.09 -6.33 8.29
N PHE A 53 -26.07 -5.58 7.87
CA PHE A 53 -24.77 -5.57 8.54
C PHE A 53 -24.87 -5.00 9.95
N GLN A 54 -25.57 -3.88 10.15
CA GLN A 54 -25.77 -3.27 11.46
C GLN A 54 -26.49 -4.22 12.44
N HIS A 55 -27.47 -4.98 11.98
CA HIS A 55 -28.15 -5.97 12.81
C HIS A 55 -27.16 -7.01 13.38
N PHE A 56 -26.24 -7.49 12.55
CA PHE A 56 -25.23 -8.46 13.00
C PHE A 56 -24.12 -7.86 13.84
N GLU A 57 -23.75 -6.61 13.58
CA GLU A 57 -22.78 -5.85 14.37
C GLU A 57 -23.30 -5.62 15.79
N LYS A 58 -24.54 -5.13 15.94
CA LYS A 58 -25.18 -4.88 17.25
C LYS A 58 -25.35 -6.16 18.08
N ASN A 59 -25.69 -7.27 17.44
CA ASN A 59 -25.94 -8.54 18.13
C ASN A 59 -24.67 -9.33 18.46
N GLN A 60 -23.47 -8.83 18.11
CA GLN A 60 -22.14 -9.46 18.31
C GLN A 60 -22.06 -10.95 17.94
N ARG A 61 -22.92 -11.44 17.05
CA ARG A 61 -22.96 -12.87 16.71
C ARG A 61 -21.81 -13.20 15.74
N GLY A 62 -20.79 -13.89 16.22
CA GLY A 62 -19.69 -14.43 15.41
C GLY A 62 -18.76 -13.37 14.82
N ASP A 63 -17.92 -13.78 13.86
CA ASP A 63 -16.88 -12.93 13.28
C ASP A 63 -17.47 -11.83 12.36
N ILE A 64 -17.54 -10.60 12.90
CA ILE A 64 -18.09 -9.42 12.24
C ILE A 64 -17.34 -9.09 10.94
N VAL A 65 -16.02 -9.29 10.90
CA VAL A 65 -15.19 -9.00 9.72
C VAL A 65 -15.54 -9.96 8.57
N LYS A 66 -15.70 -11.24 8.87
CA LYS A 66 -16.15 -12.24 7.89
C LYS A 66 -17.58 -11.95 7.41
N LYS A 67 -18.50 -11.61 8.33
CA LYS A 67 -19.89 -11.28 7.97
C LYS A 67 -19.96 -10.06 7.06
N LYS A 68 -19.20 -9.02 7.37
CA LYS A 68 -19.09 -7.83 6.51
C LYS A 68 -18.67 -8.21 5.09
N THR A 69 -17.64 -9.05 4.96
CA THR A 69 -17.14 -9.50 3.65
C THR A 69 -18.22 -10.26 2.87
N VAL A 70 -18.96 -11.14 3.54
CA VAL A 70 -20.03 -11.95 2.94
C VAL A 70 -21.22 -11.08 2.53
N ILE A 71 -21.73 -10.22 3.42
CA ILE A 71 -22.84 -9.31 3.12
C ILE A 71 -22.46 -8.36 1.99
N GLY A 72 -21.21 -7.89 1.99
CA GLY A 72 -20.69 -6.99 0.97
C GLY A 72 -20.60 -7.64 -0.40
N ALA A 73 -20.13 -8.89 -0.45
CA ALA A 73 -20.13 -9.70 -1.67
C ALA A 73 -21.54 -9.90 -2.23
N ILE A 74 -22.52 -10.17 -1.37
CA ILE A 74 -23.93 -10.32 -1.78
C ILE A 74 -24.49 -8.99 -2.29
N MET A 75 -24.21 -7.88 -1.60
CA MET A 75 -24.65 -6.55 -2.00
C MET A 75 -24.11 -6.16 -3.39
N GLU A 76 -22.82 -6.35 -3.65
CA GLU A 76 -22.22 -6.04 -4.95
C GLU A 76 -22.79 -6.91 -6.07
N PHE A 77 -23.06 -8.18 -5.78
CA PHE A 77 -23.71 -9.07 -6.75
C PHE A 77 -25.16 -8.64 -7.03
N ASP A 78 -25.95 -8.38 -5.99
CA ASP A 78 -27.36 -8.04 -6.11
C ASP A 78 -27.57 -6.68 -6.78
N LEU A 79 -26.86 -5.65 -6.33
CA LEU A 79 -27.06 -4.27 -6.79
C LEU A 79 -26.29 -3.95 -8.07
N ASN A 80 -25.09 -4.50 -8.25
CA ASN A 80 -24.19 -4.11 -9.34
C ASN A 80 -23.89 -5.26 -10.32
N GLY A 81 -24.42 -6.47 -10.10
CA GLY A 81 -24.09 -7.65 -10.89
C GLY A 81 -22.62 -8.09 -10.76
N LYS A 82 -21.90 -7.58 -9.76
CA LYS A 82 -20.46 -7.80 -9.61
C LYS A 82 -20.18 -9.00 -8.72
N TYR A 83 -19.42 -9.94 -9.26
CA TYR A 83 -18.94 -11.08 -8.49
C TYR A 83 -17.77 -10.69 -7.57
N PRO A 84 -17.58 -11.40 -6.45
CA PRO A 84 -16.48 -11.12 -5.53
C PRO A 84 -15.11 -11.27 -6.20
N ASP A 85 -14.20 -10.35 -5.89
CA ASP A 85 -12.81 -10.32 -6.36
C ASP A 85 -11.82 -10.00 -5.20
N ARG A 86 -12.33 -10.03 -3.95
CA ARG A 86 -11.70 -9.56 -2.71
C ARG A 86 -11.39 -8.05 -2.66
N THR A 87 -11.91 -7.26 -3.58
CA THR A 87 -11.99 -5.81 -3.38
C THR A 87 -12.99 -5.56 -2.25
N PRO A 88 -12.67 -4.72 -1.24
CA PRO A 88 -13.64 -4.38 -0.21
C PRO A 88 -14.90 -3.80 -0.85
N SER A 89 -16.04 -4.45 -0.62
CA SER A 89 -17.35 -3.95 -1.04
C SER A 89 -17.62 -2.56 -0.48
N GLY A 90 -18.45 -1.77 -1.16
CA GLY A 90 -18.93 -0.48 -0.65
C GLY A 90 -19.79 -0.56 0.62
N LEU A 91 -20.08 -1.76 1.13
CA LEU A 91 -21.03 -2.04 2.22
C LEU A 91 -20.88 -1.12 3.44
N THR A 92 -19.65 -0.89 3.87
CA THR A 92 -19.36 0.20 4.81
C THR A 92 -18.54 1.21 4.06
N GLN A 93 -19.13 2.34 3.76
CA GLN A 93 -18.45 3.51 3.25
C GLN A 93 -17.45 4.00 4.31
N ARG A 94 -16.21 3.51 4.24
CA ARG A 94 -15.13 3.85 5.18
C ARG A 94 -14.27 4.96 4.62
N GLY A 95 -13.77 5.80 5.53
CA GLY A 95 -12.87 6.90 5.21
C GLY A 95 -13.56 8.25 5.28
N ALA A 96 -12.75 9.29 5.39
CA ALA A 96 -13.24 10.65 5.64
C ALA A 96 -14.19 11.16 4.55
N TYR A 97 -13.98 10.72 3.30
CA TYR A 97 -14.77 11.14 2.12
C TYR A 97 -16.28 10.98 2.31
N TYR A 98 -16.73 9.86 2.89
CA TYR A 98 -18.16 9.56 3.02
C TYR A 98 -18.82 10.24 4.23
N LYS A 99 -18.02 10.85 5.10
CA LYS A 99 -18.49 11.67 6.23
C LYS A 99 -18.57 13.15 5.87
N LEU A 100 -18.10 13.54 4.68
CA LEU A 100 -18.08 14.92 4.24
C LEU A 100 -19.49 15.44 3.98
N SER A 101 -19.68 16.73 4.25
CA SER A 101 -20.82 17.52 3.80
C SER A 101 -20.94 17.44 2.27
N PRO A 102 -22.14 17.63 1.70
CA PRO A 102 -22.33 17.65 0.25
C PRO A 102 -21.39 18.64 -0.47
N ALA A 103 -21.16 19.81 0.13
CA ALA A 103 -20.26 20.82 -0.41
C ALA A 103 -18.80 20.35 -0.48
N PHE A 104 -18.26 19.77 0.59
CA PHE A 104 -16.88 19.25 0.60
C PHE A 104 -16.71 18.00 -0.25
N ARG A 105 -17.72 17.15 -0.30
CA ARG A 105 -17.71 15.96 -1.15
C ARG A 105 -17.60 16.34 -2.63
N LEU A 106 -18.34 17.36 -3.05
CA LEU A 106 -18.31 17.88 -4.42
C LEU A 106 -16.90 18.32 -4.86
N LEU A 107 -16.13 18.95 -3.97
CA LEU A 107 -14.74 19.37 -4.28
C LEU A 107 -13.84 18.18 -4.61
N VAL A 108 -13.96 17.12 -3.83
CA VAL A 108 -13.18 15.89 -4.02
C VAL A 108 -13.61 15.19 -5.30
N ASP A 109 -14.90 15.19 -5.62
CA ASP A 109 -15.41 14.54 -6.83
C ASP A 109 -15.01 15.31 -8.10
N ARG A 110 -15.07 16.65 -8.08
CA ARG A 110 -14.51 17.49 -9.16
C ARG A 110 -13.03 17.20 -9.39
N TYR A 111 -12.25 17.06 -8.32
CA TYR A 111 -10.84 16.67 -8.43
C TYR A 111 -10.67 15.27 -9.06
N LYS A 112 -11.44 14.27 -8.64
CA LYS A 112 -11.33 12.91 -9.20
C LYS A 112 -11.58 12.93 -10.70
N THR A 113 -12.65 13.60 -11.15
CA THR A 113 -13.00 13.72 -12.58
C THR A 113 -11.89 14.45 -13.35
N ALA A 114 -11.44 15.61 -12.86
CA ALA A 114 -10.36 16.35 -13.51
C ALA A 114 -9.07 15.54 -13.60
N ALA A 115 -8.68 14.87 -12.52
CA ALA A 115 -7.47 14.05 -12.48
C ALA A 115 -7.54 12.82 -13.39
N GLN A 116 -8.71 12.18 -13.50
CA GLN A 116 -8.95 11.08 -14.44
C GLN A 116 -8.82 11.57 -15.89
N ASN A 117 -9.42 12.71 -16.22
CA ASN A 117 -9.34 13.31 -17.56
C ASN A 117 -7.91 13.70 -17.96
N CYS A 118 -7.07 14.06 -16.99
CA CYS A 118 -5.63 14.31 -17.21
C CYS A 118 -4.77 13.03 -17.29
N GLY A 119 -5.38 11.84 -17.31
CA GLY A 119 -4.65 10.56 -17.39
C GLY A 119 -3.87 10.20 -16.12
N LYS A 120 -4.19 10.81 -14.97
CA LYS A 120 -3.48 10.53 -13.72
C LYS A 120 -3.78 9.12 -13.22
N LYS A 121 -2.78 8.42 -12.69
CA LYS A 121 -2.95 7.05 -12.18
C LYS A 121 -3.98 6.98 -11.04
N GLU A 122 -4.90 6.02 -11.13
CA GLU A 122 -5.97 5.77 -10.15
C GLU A 122 -5.46 5.70 -8.69
N SER A 123 -4.31 5.06 -8.48
CA SER A 123 -3.69 4.96 -7.15
C SER A 123 -3.28 6.33 -6.58
N SER A 124 -2.86 7.26 -7.42
CA SER A 124 -2.50 8.63 -7.04
C SER A 124 -3.76 9.44 -6.76
N ILE A 125 -4.80 9.29 -7.59
CA ILE A 125 -6.11 9.93 -7.37
C ILE A 125 -6.69 9.49 -6.03
N ARG A 126 -6.64 8.19 -5.73
CA ARG A 126 -7.10 7.63 -4.45
C ARG A 126 -6.35 8.21 -3.25
N VAL A 127 -5.02 8.26 -3.29
CA VAL A 127 -4.20 8.80 -2.19
C VAL A 127 -4.48 10.29 -1.97
N GLU A 128 -4.52 11.07 -3.04
CA GLU A 128 -4.78 12.51 -2.95
C GLU A 128 -6.20 12.81 -2.45
N SER A 129 -7.20 12.12 -3.00
CA SER A 129 -8.60 12.24 -2.55
C SER A 129 -8.76 11.85 -1.07
N SER A 130 -8.11 10.76 -0.64
CA SER A 130 -8.18 10.31 0.75
C SER A 130 -7.54 11.31 1.70
N ASN A 131 -6.37 11.84 1.37
CA ASN A 131 -5.68 12.84 2.20
C ASN A 131 -6.46 14.15 2.28
N ALA A 132 -6.98 14.64 1.15
CA ALA A 132 -7.80 15.84 1.12
C ALA A 132 -9.12 15.66 1.88
N SER A 133 -9.77 14.49 1.75
CA SER A 133 -10.99 14.21 2.50
C SER A 133 -10.76 14.20 4.01
N SER A 134 -9.63 13.66 4.47
CA SER A 134 -9.27 13.70 5.89
C SER A 134 -9.04 15.12 6.40
N PHE A 135 -8.51 16.01 5.56
CA PHE A 135 -8.39 17.43 5.89
C PHE A 135 -9.76 18.11 5.97
N LEU A 136 -10.58 17.97 4.93
CA LEU A 136 -11.91 18.57 4.87
C LEU A 136 -12.82 18.09 6.01
N LEU A 137 -12.72 16.81 6.38
CA LEU A 137 -13.49 16.28 7.50
C LEU A 137 -13.12 16.95 8.84
N ARG A 138 -11.82 17.22 9.08
CA ARG A 138 -11.40 17.91 10.31
C ARG A 138 -11.85 19.36 10.35
N ILE A 139 -11.87 20.04 9.20
CA ILE A 139 -12.42 21.39 9.06
C ILE A 139 -13.93 21.39 9.35
N GLN A 140 -14.65 20.39 8.85
CA GLN A 140 -16.07 20.16 9.12
C GLN A 140 -16.34 19.84 10.60
N GLU A 141 -15.51 19.03 11.25
CA GLU A 141 -15.61 18.74 12.68
C GLU A 141 -15.38 20.00 13.55
N ALA A 142 -14.69 21.01 13.02
CA ALA A 142 -14.56 22.33 13.62
C ALA A 142 -15.72 23.29 13.26
N GLY A 143 -16.79 22.79 12.63
CA GLY A 143 -18.01 23.54 12.33
C GLY A 143 -18.05 24.22 10.94
N ILE A 144 -16.98 24.11 10.15
CA ILE A 144 -16.89 24.76 8.83
C ILE A 144 -17.20 23.77 7.72
N ASN A 145 -18.27 24.02 6.97
CA ASN A 145 -18.78 23.09 5.95
C ASN A 145 -18.55 23.56 4.50
N ARG A 146 -17.83 24.67 4.31
CA ARG A 146 -17.59 25.33 3.02
C ARG A 146 -16.18 25.92 2.98
N LEU A 147 -15.63 26.14 1.78
CA LEU A 147 -14.25 26.62 1.62
C LEU A 147 -14.06 28.09 2.04
N ASP A 148 -15.09 28.92 1.86
CA ASP A 148 -15.11 30.35 2.22
C ASP A 148 -14.82 30.58 3.72
N GLY A 149 -15.38 29.72 4.57
CA GLY A 149 -15.22 29.73 6.02
C GLY A 149 -13.90 29.17 6.55
N ILE A 150 -12.98 28.71 5.68
CA ILE A 150 -11.67 28.23 6.14
C ILE A 150 -10.83 29.44 6.56
N ALA A 151 -10.59 29.54 7.88
CA ALA A 151 -9.70 30.53 8.48
C ALA A 151 -8.26 30.01 8.61
N GLU A 152 -7.31 30.93 8.64
CA GLU A 152 -5.88 30.62 8.71
C GLU A 152 -5.50 29.87 9.99
N GLU A 153 -6.02 30.31 11.14
CA GLU A 153 -5.77 29.73 12.46
C GLU A 153 -6.13 28.23 12.53
N MET A 154 -7.20 27.83 11.83
CA MET A 154 -7.63 26.43 11.78
C MET A 154 -6.62 25.57 11.02
N VAL A 155 -6.15 26.06 9.88
CA VAL A 155 -5.18 25.35 9.05
C VAL A 155 -3.85 25.24 9.78
N ILE A 156 -3.38 26.33 10.38
CA ILE A 156 -2.15 26.34 11.20
C ILE A 156 -2.24 25.31 12.33
N THR A 157 -3.38 25.24 13.05
CA THR A 157 -3.58 24.28 14.13
C THR A 157 -3.43 22.82 13.65
N LEU A 158 -3.94 22.51 12.46
CA LEU A 158 -3.82 21.16 11.87
C LEU A 158 -2.38 20.80 11.46
N PHE A 159 -1.59 21.77 11.04
CA PHE A 159 -0.21 21.58 10.58
C PHE A 159 0.84 21.74 11.69
N LEU A 160 0.54 22.47 12.77
CA LEU A 160 1.43 22.71 13.91
C LEU A 160 1.03 21.97 15.18
N ALA A 161 -0.01 21.12 15.14
CA ALA A 161 -0.44 20.31 16.29
C ALA A 161 0.74 19.68 17.04
N LYS A 162 0.77 19.82 18.38
CA LYS A 162 1.85 19.28 19.24
C LYS A 162 1.95 17.75 19.16
N ASN A 163 0.82 17.06 19.01
CA ASN A 163 0.79 15.61 18.81
C ASN A 163 1.14 15.22 17.37
N SER A 164 2.22 14.46 17.22
CA SER A 164 2.72 13.96 15.93
C SER A 164 1.70 13.12 15.15
N SER A 165 0.84 12.37 15.85
CA SER A 165 -0.23 11.55 15.27
C SER A 165 -1.34 12.38 14.60
N SER A 166 -1.54 13.62 15.05
CA SER A 166 -2.58 14.52 14.54
C SER A 166 -2.02 15.54 13.54
N ARG A 167 -0.69 15.71 13.47
CA ARG A 167 -0.04 16.70 12.60
C ARG A 167 -0.06 16.28 11.14
N MET A 168 -0.50 17.19 10.26
CA MET A 168 -0.41 16.95 8.82
C MET A 168 1.03 17.13 8.29
N ASN A 169 1.41 16.28 7.32
CA ASN A 169 2.75 16.27 6.75
C ASN A 169 2.82 16.92 5.34
N LYS A 170 4.05 17.08 4.81
CA LYS A 170 4.30 17.66 3.48
C LYS A 170 3.55 16.94 2.35
N SER A 171 3.46 15.61 2.39
CA SER A 171 2.73 14.85 1.38
C SER A 171 1.24 15.18 1.42
N GLN A 172 0.66 15.31 2.61
CA GLN A 172 -0.74 15.68 2.79
C GLN A 172 -1.00 17.11 2.32
N SER A 173 -0.14 18.08 2.68
CA SER A 173 -0.21 19.46 2.17
C SER A 173 -0.26 19.49 0.63
N LYS A 174 0.63 18.75 -0.05
CA LYS A 174 0.62 18.63 -1.51
C LYS A 174 -0.67 18.03 -2.05
N CYS A 175 -1.18 16.96 -1.43
CA CYS A 175 -2.43 16.31 -1.84
C CYS A 175 -3.61 17.27 -1.71
N ILE A 176 -3.71 17.99 -0.59
CA ILE A 176 -4.77 18.97 -0.33
C ILE A 176 -4.71 20.08 -1.39
N ALA A 177 -3.53 20.66 -1.62
CA ALA A 177 -3.35 21.72 -2.60
C ALA A 177 -3.74 21.28 -4.02
N ASN A 178 -3.50 20.02 -4.41
CA ASN A 178 -3.94 19.51 -5.72
C ASN A 178 -5.46 19.45 -5.84
N VAL A 179 -6.16 19.02 -4.79
CA VAL A 179 -7.64 18.99 -4.77
C VAL A 179 -8.21 20.40 -4.82
N ILE A 180 -7.65 21.35 -4.07
CA ILE A 180 -8.09 22.75 -4.11
C ILE A 180 -7.82 23.36 -5.49
N ARG A 181 -6.63 23.14 -6.07
CA ARG A 181 -6.31 23.63 -7.43
C ARG A 181 -7.27 23.12 -8.49
N ALA A 182 -7.74 21.88 -8.40
CA ALA A 182 -8.70 21.34 -9.37
C ALA A 182 -10.08 22.03 -9.30
N ASN A 183 -10.36 22.79 -8.24
CA ASN A 183 -11.60 23.56 -8.08
C ASN A 183 -11.46 25.03 -8.50
N MET A 184 -10.28 25.46 -8.93
CA MET A 184 -10.01 26.81 -9.45
C MET A 184 -10.99 27.29 -10.53
N PRO A 185 -11.45 26.47 -11.49
CA PRO A 185 -12.40 26.92 -12.51
C PRO A 185 -13.79 27.30 -11.99
N PHE A 186 -14.13 26.90 -10.75
CA PHE A 186 -15.46 27.12 -10.18
C PHE A 186 -15.45 28.26 -9.16
N ASP A 187 -14.42 28.33 -8.31
CA ASP A 187 -14.35 29.27 -7.20
C ASP A 187 -12.92 29.83 -7.05
N PRO A 188 -12.43 30.64 -8.01
CA PRO A 188 -11.01 30.99 -8.12
C PRO A 188 -10.48 31.81 -6.94
N GLU A 189 -11.25 32.79 -6.44
CA GLU A 189 -10.84 33.65 -5.32
C GLU A 189 -10.72 32.85 -4.02
N ILE A 190 -11.72 32.03 -3.73
CA ILE A 190 -11.76 31.18 -2.53
C ILE A 190 -10.62 30.15 -2.58
N CYS A 191 -10.40 29.52 -3.73
CA CYS A 191 -9.31 28.56 -3.89
C CYS A 191 -7.93 29.21 -3.70
N HIS A 192 -7.70 30.43 -4.22
CA HIS A 192 -6.46 31.18 -3.96
C HIS A 192 -6.26 31.50 -2.48
N LYS A 193 -7.32 31.97 -1.79
CA LYS A 193 -7.28 32.23 -0.35
C LYS A 193 -6.84 30.97 0.41
N VAL A 194 -7.51 29.85 0.17
CA VAL A 194 -7.20 28.58 0.86
C VAL A 194 -5.80 28.08 0.53
N LEU A 195 -5.35 28.18 -0.73
CA LEU A 195 -4.01 27.75 -1.13
C LEU A 195 -2.89 28.57 -0.45
N THR A 196 -3.12 29.86 -0.22
CA THR A 196 -2.16 30.75 0.46
C THR A 196 -2.03 30.40 1.94
N ILE A 197 -3.12 29.98 2.56
CA ILE A 197 -3.19 29.60 3.97
C ILE A 197 -2.52 28.24 4.23
N ILE A 198 -2.46 27.33 3.25
CA ILE A 198 -1.84 26.01 3.43
C ILE A 198 -0.32 26.17 3.58
N PRO A 199 0.26 25.82 4.73
CA PRO A 199 1.67 26.08 4.97
C PRO A 199 2.57 25.19 4.11
N ALA A 200 3.69 25.79 3.68
CA ALA A 200 4.79 25.05 3.08
C ALA A 200 5.53 24.23 4.15
N VAL A 201 5.10 22.99 4.34
CA VAL A 201 5.74 22.09 5.33
C VAL A 201 7.12 21.66 4.82
N LYS A 202 8.18 22.12 5.49
CA LYS A 202 9.56 21.64 5.24
C LYS A 202 9.63 20.13 5.46
N LYS A 203 10.36 19.43 4.59
CA LYS A 203 10.59 18.00 4.74
C LYS A 203 11.53 17.81 5.93
N ALA A 204 11.05 17.25 7.03
CA ALA A 204 11.93 16.75 8.06
C ALA A 204 12.77 15.61 7.45
N THR A 205 14.08 15.79 7.40
CA THR A 205 15.03 14.72 7.06
C THR A 205 15.09 13.79 8.26
N LYS A 206 14.36 12.67 8.20
CA LYS A 206 14.54 11.59 9.16
C LYS A 206 15.68 10.72 8.68
N ASN A 207 16.55 10.28 9.60
CA ASN A 207 17.50 9.22 9.32
C ASN A 207 16.71 8.00 8.84
N VAL A 208 16.97 7.59 7.60
CA VAL A 208 16.26 6.46 7.01
C VAL A 208 16.80 5.21 7.67
N GLN A 209 15.96 4.49 8.42
CA GLN A 209 16.33 3.17 8.90
C GLN A 209 16.60 2.25 7.71
N TYR A 210 17.77 1.61 7.69
CA TYR A 210 18.20 0.63 6.72
C TYR A 210 18.73 -0.62 7.44
N ILE A 211 18.83 -1.74 6.71
CA ILE A 211 19.32 -3.01 7.23
C ILE A 211 20.84 -2.92 7.39
N ASN A 212 21.33 -3.12 8.62
CA ASN A 212 22.77 -3.22 8.89
C ASN A 212 23.30 -4.64 8.64
N ASP A 213 24.61 -4.85 8.69
CA ASP A 213 25.24 -6.15 8.36
C ASP A 213 24.75 -7.31 9.24
N ARG A 214 24.51 -7.07 10.54
CA ARG A 214 23.97 -8.08 11.45
C ARG A 214 22.54 -8.46 11.07
N GLU A 215 21.71 -7.47 10.77
CA GLU A 215 20.34 -7.69 10.30
C GLU A 215 20.32 -8.39 8.94
N ALA A 216 21.25 -8.06 8.04
CA ALA A 216 21.38 -8.68 6.73
C ALA A 216 21.74 -10.17 6.85
N GLN A 217 22.69 -10.51 7.72
CA GLN A 217 23.05 -11.88 8.01
C GLN A 217 21.87 -12.65 8.64
N ALA A 218 21.18 -12.07 9.62
CA ALA A 218 20.01 -12.68 10.25
C ALA A 218 18.88 -12.96 9.23
N ILE A 219 18.65 -12.03 8.30
CA ILE A 219 17.69 -12.22 7.21
C ILE A 219 18.08 -13.38 6.31
N LEU A 220 19.35 -13.46 5.88
CA LEU A 220 19.82 -14.57 5.04
C LEU A 220 19.68 -15.92 5.75
N LEU A 221 20.10 -16.01 7.01
CA LEU A 221 19.95 -17.21 7.83
C LEU A 221 18.48 -17.64 7.94
N ALA A 222 17.57 -16.70 8.20
CA ALA A 222 16.13 -17.01 8.25
C ALA A 222 15.58 -17.47 6.88
N LEU A 223 16.06 -16.91 5.77
CA LEU A 223 15.62 -17.31 4.43
C LEU A 223 16.14 -18.70 4.02
N ASP A 224 17.26 -19.15 4.57
CA ASP A 224 17.89 -20.45 4.27
C ASP A 224 17.50 -21.56 5.27
N ASP A 225 17.08 -21.22 6.49
CA ASP A 225 16.66 -22.18 7.50
C ASP A 225 15.28 -22.77 7.20
N MET A 226 15.23 -24.00 6.71
CA MET A 226 13.98 -24.71 6.34
C MET A 226 13.16 -25.18 7.55
N SER A 227 13.66 -25.06 8.78
CA SER A 227 12.94 -25.47 9.99
C SER A 227 11.97 -24.41 10.52
N ASN A 228 12.10 -23.17 10.06
CA ASN A 228 11.24 -22.06 10.50
C ASN A 228 9.90 -21.98 9.73
N SER A 229 9.03 -21.04 10.13
CA SER A 229 7.65 -20.98 9.62
C SER A 229 7.50 -20.37 8.22
N LEU A 230 8.58 -19.87 7.60
CA LEU A 230 8.52 -19.28 6.26
C LEU A 230 8.24 -20.34 5.21
N CYS A 231 7.18 -20.13 4.43
CA CYS A 231 6.90 -20.94 3.25
C CYS A 231 7.86 -20.60 2.10
N LEU A 232 8.00 -21.51 1.13
CA LEU A 232 8.90 -21.35 -0.03
C LEU A 232 8.54 -20.11 -0.86
N ARG A 233 7.26 -19.78 -0.96
CA ARG A 233 6.81 -18.53 -1.61
C ARG A 233 7.45 -17.31 -0.97
N ASP A 234 7.41 -17.25 0.36
CA ASP A 234 7.86 -16.10 1.13
C ASP A 234 9.39 -16.02 1.12
N ARG A 235 10.08 -17.17 1.13
CA ARG A 235 11.53 -17.28 0.89
C ARG A 235 11.93 -16.77 -0.49
N ALA A 236 11.23 -17.19 -1.54
CA ALA A 236 11.48 -16.75 -2.91
C ALA A 236 11.31 -15.23 -3.05
N ILE A 237 10.24 -14.67 -2.49
CA ILE A 237 10.02 -13.21 -2.46
C ILE A 237 11.12 -12.51 -1.64
N GLY A 238 11.50 -13.07 -0.49
CA GLY A 238 12.54 -12.53 0.37
C GLY A 238 13.91 -12.48 -0.31
N LYS A 239 14.35 -13.60 -0.92
CA LYS A 239 15.60 -13.67 -1.69
C LYS A 239 15.57 -12.74 -2.89
N LEU A 240 14.46 -12.71 -3.63
CA LEU A 240 14.28 -11.75 -4.73
C LEU A 240 14.47 -10.31 -4.23
N ALA A 241 13.81 -9.92 -3.14
CA ALA A 241 13.93 -8.59 -2.57
C ALA A 241 15.35 -8.26 -2.09
N TYR A 242 16.00 -9.21 -1.42
CA TYR A 242 17.34 -9.05 -0.86
C TYR A 242 18.40 -8.87 -1.98
N PHE A 243 18.39 -9.75 -2.98
CA PHE A 243 19.42 -9.76 -4.01
C PHE A 243 19.21 -8.76 -5.15
N THR A 244 17.97 -8.30 -5.37
CA THR A 244 17.62 -7.41 -6.51
C THR A 244 17.07 -6.05 -6.11
N GLY A 245 16.67 -5.84 -4.85
CA GLY A 245 16.06 -4.59 -4.40
C GLY A 245 14.79 -4.22 -5.15
N MET A 246 14.15 -5.19 -5.82
CA MET A 246 12.96 -4.98 -6.64
C MET A 246 11.81 -4.43 -5.78
N ARG A 247 11.03 -3.50 -6.34
CA ARG A 247 9.86 -2.95 -5.65
C ARG A 247 8.84 -4.04 -5.37
N SER A 248 8.18 -3.94 -4.21
CA SER A 248 7.06 -4.81 -3.81
C SER A 248 6.02 -5.01 -4.90
N SER A 249 5.59 -3.92 -5.55
CA SER A 249 4.62 -3.95 -6.64
C SER A 249 5.10 -4.69 -7.89
N ASN A 250 6.41 -4.64 -8.17
CA ASN A 250 7.00 -5.35 -9.30
C ASN A 250 7.12 -6.84 -8.98
N MET A 251 7.59 -7.21 -7.78
CA MET A 251 7.66 -8.62 -7.33
C MET A 251 6.28 -9.29 -7.37
N ALA A 252 5.25 -8.63 -6.80
CA ALA A 252 3.86 -9.08 -6.88
C ALA A 252 3.31 -9.11 -8.32
N GLY A 253 3.92 -8.32 -9.20
CA GLY A 253 3.55 -8.14 -10.59
C GLY A 253 4.22 -9.13 -11.56
N LEU A 254 5.16 -9.96 -11.11
CA LEU A 254 5.84 -10.95 -11.96
C LEU A 254 4.88 -12.02 -12.47
N ASP A 255 5.13 -12.48 -13.68
CA ASP A 255 4.46 -13.61 -14.31
C ASP A 255 5.45 -14.78 -14.45
N LEU A 256 4.92 -15.98 -14.71
CA LEU A 256 5.76 -17.17 -14.98
C LEU A 256 6.73 -16.91 -16.13
N THR A 257 6.31 -16.16 -17.14
CA THR A 257 7.12 -15.76 -18.30
C THR A 257 8.12 -14.65 -18.00
N SER A 258 8.10 -14.06 -16.80
CA SER A 258 9.10 -13.07 -16.40
C SER A 258 10.46 -13.68 -16.08
N ILE A 259 10.57 -14.99 -15.96
CA ILE A 259 11.82 -15.69 -15.66
C ILE A 259 12.31 -16.36 -16.94
N ASP A 260 13.44 -15.88 -17.45
CA ASP A 260 14.17 -16.52 -18.55
C ASP A 260 15.27 -17.40 -17.96
N TRP A 261 14.96 -18.69 -17.84
CA TRP A 261 15.86 -19.69 -17.29
C TRP A 261 17.07 -20.00 -18.18
N ASN A 262 17.01 -19.70 -19.48
CA ASN A 262 18.10 -19.99 -20.40
C ASN A 262 19.17 -18.90 -20.38
N ARG A 263 18.74 -17.65 -20.16
CA ARG A 263 19.63 -16.48 -20.10
C ARG A 263 19.97 -16.05 -18.67
N ASP A 264 19.42 -16.71 -17.66
CA ASP A 264 19.47 -16.32 -16.26
C ASP A 264 19.01 -14.87 -16.04
N LEU A 265 17.81 -14.53 -16.52
CA LEU A 265 17.26 -13.18 -16.43
C LEU A 265 15.86 -13.13 -15.83
N ILE A 266 15.58 -12.02 -15.15
CA ILE A 266 14.26 -11.60 -14.72
C ILE A 266 13.87 -10.38 -15.55
N ILE A 267 12.81 -10.53 -16.36
CA ILE A 267 12.35 -9.52 -17.30
C ILE A 267 10.90 -9.14 -16.95
N THR A 268 10.67 -7.87 -16.61
CA THR A 268 9.32 -7.41 -16.28
C THR A 268 9.11 -5.93 -16.53
N PRO A 269 7.93 -5.50 -17.03
CA PRO A 269 7.61 -4.08 -17.09
C PRO A 269 7.39 -3.53 -15.67
N GLN A 270 8.07 -2.44 -15.36
CA GLN A 270 7.91 -1.77 -14.07
C GLN A 270 6.50 -1.20 -13.91
N ARG A 271 5.79 -1.57 -12.85
CA ARG A 271 4.43 -1.09 -12.56
C ARG A 271 4.36 0.43 -12.36
N LYS A 272 5.42 1.05 -11.82
CA LYS A 272 5.46 2.49 -11.52
C LYS A 272 5.80 3.34 -12.74
N THR A 273 6.81 2.97 -13.52
CA THR A 273 7.33 3.77 -14.64
C THR A 273 6.86 3.28 -16.01
N GLY A 274 6.51 2.00 -16.14
CA GLY A 274 6.17 1.36 -17.41
C GLY A 274 7.39 0.83 -18.17
N SER A 275 8.60 1.29 -17.84
CA SER A 275 9.85 0.86 -18.44
C SER A 275 10.13 -0.63 -18.20
N LEU A 276 10.76 -1.30 -19.16
CA LEU A 276 11.24 -2.66 -19.00
C LEU A 276 12.36 -2.69 -17.94
N LEU A 277 12.31 -3.67 -17.04
CA LEU A 277 13.37 -3.96 -16.07
C LEU A 277 13.91 -5.35 -16.39
N GLU A 278 15.21 -5.43 -16.64
CA GLU A 278 15.97 -6.65 -16.87
C GLU A 278 17.02 -6.76 -15.77
N LEU A 279 16.98 -7.86 -15.01
CA LEU A 279 17.88 -8.11 -13.88
C LEU A 279 18.44 -9.54 -13.96
N PRO A 280 19.68 -9.77 -13.51
CA PRO A 280 20.23 -11.12 -13.45
C PRO A 280 19.46 -11.99 -12.45
N LEU A 281 19.11 -13.21 -12.86
CA LEU A 281 18.57 -14.26 -12.01
C LEU A 281 19.72 -14.94 -11.26
N LYS A 282 20.10 -14.38 -10.11
CA LYS A 282 21.13 -15.00 -9.27
C LYS A 282 20.69 -16.39 -8.79
N THR A 283 21.62 -17.35 -8.70
CA THR A 283 21.36 -18.74 -8.28
C THR A 283 20.51 -18.86 -7.00
N PRO A 284 20.76 -18.11 -5.90
CA PRO A 284 19.91 -18.21 -4.70
C PRO A 284 18.45 -17.79 -4.94
N VAL A 285 18.22 -16.86 -5.88
CA VAL A 285 16.88 -16.41 -6.27
C VAL A 285 16.22 -17.44 -7.19
N GLY A 286 16.94 -17.91 -8.20
CA GLY A 286 16.48 -18.94 -9.14
C GLY A 286 16.05 -20.21 -8.41
N ASN A 287 16.89 -20.72 -7.51
CA ASN A 287 16.60 -21.93 -6.74
C ASN A 287 15.35 -21.77 -5.87
N ALA A 288 15.21 -20.67 -5.13
CA ALA A 288 14.04 -20.46 -4.29
C ALA A 288 12.75 -20.27 -5.11
N ILE A 289 12.83 -19.63 -6.27
CA ILE A 289 11.69 -19.55 -7.20
C ILE A 289 11.34 -20.96 -7.70
N PHE A 290 12.34 -21.75 -8.09
CA PHE A 290 12.13 -23.12 -8.55
C PHE A 290 11.47 -23.99 -7.47
N ASP A 291 11.97 -23.97 -6.24
CA ASP A 291 11.42 -24.72 -5.11
C ASP A 291 9.95 -24.34 -4.86
N TYR A 292 9.65 -23.04 -4.87
CA TYR A 292 8.27 -22.58 -4.77
C TYR A 292 7.40 -23.12 -5.92
N LEU A 293 7.86 -23.01 -7.16
CA LEU A 293 7.12 -23.46 -8.34
C LEU A 293 6.87 -24.97 -8.34
N ALA A 294 7.86 -25.76 -7.92
CA ALA A 294 7.82 -27.21 -7.95
C ALA A 294 7.06 -27.82 -6.76
N MET A 295 7.15 -27.20 -5.57
CA MET A 295 6.75 -27.85 -4.32
C MET A 295 5.56 -27.19 -3.60
N GLU A 296 5.35 -25.87 -3.74
CA GLU A 296 4.30 -25.15 -2.99
C GLU A 296 3.27 -24.46 -3.87
N ARG A 297 3.64 -23.96 -5.06
CA ARG A 297 2.75 -23.16 -5.90
C ARG A 297 1.53 -23.99 -6.32
N PRO A 298 0.31 -23.60 -5.92
CA PRO A 298 -0.87 -24.36 -6.27
C PRO A 298 -1.15 -24.31 -7.77
N ALA A 299 -1.69 -25.39 -8.32
CA ALA A 299 -2.22 -25.41 -9.68
C ALA A 299 -3.37 -24.39 -9.79
N ALA A 300 -3.16 -23.35 -10.59
CA ALA A 300 -4.12 -22.27 -10.80
C ALA A 300 -4.03 -21.74 -12.24
N LYS A 301 -5.15 -21.24 -12.77
CA LYS A 301 -5.21 -20.63 -14.12
C LYS A 301 -4.40 -19.33 -14.24
N SER A 302 -4.02 -18.73 -13.11
CA SER A 302 -3.28 -17.47 -13.05
C SER A 302 -1.83 -17.64 -13.55
N GLN A 303 -1.40 -16.75 -14.45
CA GLN A 303 -0.01 -16.66 -14.93
C GLN A 303 0.93 -15.94 -13.95
N ALA A 304 0.39 -15.33 -12.90
CA ALA A 304 1.20 -14.67 -11.88
C ALA A 304 2.19 -15.65 -11.24
N LEU A 305 3.45 -15.22 -11.10
CA LEU A 305 4.49 -16.02 -10.46
C LEU A 305 4.08 -16.35 -9.02
N PHE A 306 3.82 -15.31 -8.21
CA PHE A 306 3.41 -15.46 -6.82
C PHE A 306 1.90 -15.35 -6.62
N LEU A 307 1.32 -16.37 -5.97
CA LEU A 307 -0.11 -16.46 -5.67
C LEU A 307 -0.41 -16.21 -4.18
N THR A 308 -1.66 -15.90 -3.86
CA THR A 308 -2.15 -15.82 -2.48
C THR A 308 -2.14 -17.19 -1.80
N LYS A 309 -1.80 -17.27 -0.49
CA LYS A 309 -1.83 -18.51 0.32
C LYS A 309 -3.19 -19.22 0.34
N ASN A 310 -4.28 -18.46 0.20
CA ASN A 310 -5.66 -18.97 0.35
C ASN A 310 -6.48 -18.87 -0.92
N LYS A 311 -7.33 -19.87 -1.16
CA LYS A 311 -8.36 -19.92 -2.21
C LYS A 311 -9.33 -18.72 -2.22
N PRO A 312 -9.72 -18.18 -3.39
CA PRO A 312 -9.22 -18.55 -4.71
C PRO A 312 -7.77 -18.11 -4.90
N TYR A 313 -6.96 -18.98 -5.52
CA TYR A 313 -5.55 -18.70 -5.78
C TYR A 313 -5.42 -17.68 -6.91
N ARG A 314 -4.99 -16.47 -6.55
CA ARG A 314 -4.87 -15.33 -7.45
C ARG A 314 -3.53 -14.64 -7.26
N ARG A 315 -3.18 -13.73 -8.18
CA ARG A 315 -2.04 -12.84 -8.02
C ARG A 315 -2.04 -12.20 -6.63
N MET A 316 -0.90 -12.27 -5.95
CA MET A 316 -0.70 -11.59 -4.69
C MET A 316 -0.70 -10.06 -4.89
N SER A 317 -1.35 -9.31 -3.99
CA SER A 317 -1.39 -7.85 -4.03
C SER A 317 -0.68 -7.18 -2.85
N ASP A 318 -0.47 -7.94 -1.77
CA ASP A 318 0.19 -7.48 -0.56
C ASP A 318 1.44 -8.31 -0.30
N THR A 319 2.55 -7.61 -0.11
CA THR A 319 3.88 -8.17 0.18
C THR A 319 4.39 -7.67 1.53
N TRP A 320 3.66 -6.77 2.20
CA TRP A 320 4.06 -6.25 3.49
C TRP A 320 4.05 -7.35 4.54
N SER A 321 3.01 -8.20 4.55
CA SER A 321 2.93 -9.35 5.48
C SER A 321 4.14 -10.27 5.32
N VAL A 322 4.57 -10.55 4.08
CA VAL A 322 5.74 -11.38 3.79
C VAL A 322 7.00 -10.78 4.39
N SER A 323 7.24 -9.48 4.20
CA SER A 323 8.39 -8.83 4.81
C SER A 323 8.32 -8.81 6.34
N ALA A 324 7.12 -8.72 6.93
CA ALA A 324 6.95 -8.74 8.37
C ALA A 324 7.23 -10.13 8.96
N GLU A 325 6.79 -11.19 8.27
CA GLU A 325 7.08 -12.60 8.61
C GLU A 325 8.58 -12.88 8.52
N ILE A 326 9.26 -12.49 7.43
CA ILE A 326 10.72 -12.65 7.29
C ILE A 326 11.48 -11.97 8.43
N LEU A 327 11.14 -10.71 8.75
CA LEU A 327 11.80 -9.97 9.82
C LEU A 327 11.51 -10.57 11.21
N ALA A 328 10.34 -11.17 11.40
CA ALA A 328 9.99 -11.86 12.64
C ALA A 328 10.82 -13.13 12.83
N GLU A 329 10.95 -13.95 11.78
CA GLU A 329 11.77 -15.16 11.80
C GLU A 329 13.27 -14.85 11.93
N ALA A 330 13.71 -13.73 11.38
CA ALA A 330 15.07 -13.22 11.61
C ALA A 330 15.28 -12.62 13.02
N GLY A 331 14.24 -12.53 13.86
CA GLY A 331 14.34 -12.00 15.23
C GLY A 331 14.63 -10.50 15.32
N ILE A 332 14.37 -9.74 14.26
CA ILE A 332 14.74 -8.31 14.17
C ILE A 332 13.52 -7.42 13.93
N ARG A 333 13.62 -6.14 14.30
CA ARG A 333 12.63 -5.10 13.97
C ARG A 333 11.21 -5.38 14.47
N GLN A 334 11.07 -5.95 15.67
CA GLN A 334 9.76 -6.29 16.26
C GLN A 334 9.19 -5.22 17.19
N SER A 335 9.93 -4.13 17.45
CA SER A 335 9.50 -3.06 18.33
C SER A 335 8.55 -2.08 17.63
N ASN A 336 7.74 -1.38 18.44
CA ASN A 336 6.83 -0.36 17.94
C ASN A 336 7.60 0.78 17.27
N GLY A 337 7.24 1.10 16.03
CA GLY A 337 7.90 2.15 15.25
C GLY A 337 9.02 1.65 14.33
N ASP A 338 9.39 0.38 14.42
CA ASP A 338 10.36 -0.20 13.50
C ASP A 338 9.82 -0.23 12.07
N ARG A 339 10.68 0.18 11.14
CA ARG A 339 10.32 0.16 9.73
C ARG A 339 10.34 -1.27 9.20
N LYS A 340 9.17 -1.76 8.82
CA LYS A 340 8.96 -3.02 8.09
C LYS A 340 8.62 -2.74 6.62
N GLY A 341 8.67 -3.76 5.75
CA GLY A 341 8.37 -3.62 4.33
C GLY A 341 9.60 -3.70 3.43
N PHE A 342 9.46 -4.23 2.21
CA PHE A 342 10.56 -4.40 1.25
C PHE A 342 11.29 -3.12 0.81
N HIS A 343 10.82 -1.93 1.21
CA HIS A 343 11.59 -0.71 1.05
C HIS A 343 12.91 -0.71 1.82
N ILE A 344 13.00 -1.39 2.98
CA ILE A 344 14.27 -1.50 3.72
C ILE A 344 15.27 -2.43 3.02
N PHE A 345 14.79 -3.49 2.36
CA PHE A 345 15.60 -4.41 1.55
C PHE A 345 16.17 -3.70 0.32
N ARG A 346 15.34 -2.90 -0.35
CA ARG A 346 15.79 -2.05 -1.44
C ARG A 346 16.83 -1.03 -1.00
N HIS A 347 16.67 -0.46 0.18
CA HIS A 347 17.65 0.47 0.73
C HIS A 347 18.98 -0.24 1.03
N HIS A 348 18.93 -1.43 1.62
CA HIS A 348 20.09 -2.27 1.84
C HIS A 348 20.88 -2.50 0.54
N LEU A 349 20.22 -2.95 -0.53
CA LEU A 349 20.91 -3.14 -1.81
C LEU A 349 21.50 -1.84 -2.35
N ALA A 350 20.74 -0.73 -2.30
CA ALA A 350 21.24 0.56 -2.78
C ALA A 350 22.49 1.02 -2.03
N THR A 351 22.48 0.91 -0.69
CA THR A 351 23.62 1.25 0.16
C THR A 351 24.79 0.30 -0.08
N ALA A 352 24.56 -1.01 -0.14
CA ALA A 352 25.62 -1.98 -0.43
C ALA A 352 26.28 -1.73 -1.80
N LEU A 353 25.51 -1.35 -2.83
CA LEU A 353 26.08 -1.00 -4.14
C LEU A 353 26.90 0.31 -4.07
N LEU A 354 26.42 1.31 -3.32
CA LEU A 354 27.16 2.56 -3.09
C LEU A 354 28.48 2.31 -2.34
N ASP A 355 28.43 1.52 -1.26
CA ASP A 355 29.60 1.17 -0.45
C ASP A 355 30.66 0.41 -1.26
N ASN A 356 30.25 -0.33 -2.30
CA ASN A 356 31.14 -1.01 -3.24
C ASN A 356 31.52 -0.15 -4.47
N SER A 357 31.35 1.17 -4.37
CA SER A 357 31.67 2.16 -5.41
C SER A 357 31.05 1.88 -6.78
N VAL A 358 29.87 1.25 -6.82
CA VAL A 358 29.15 1.01 -8.08
C VAL A 358 28.66 2.35 -8.65
N PRO A 359 28.85 2.63 -9.94
CA PRO A 359 28.43 3.89 -10.53
C PRO A 359 26.93 4.16 -10.36
N GLN A 360 26.56 5.40 -10.01
CA GLN A 360 25.17 5.78 -9.74
C GLN A 360 24.20 5.47 -10.89
N ALA A 361 24.66 5.53 -12.15
CA ALA A 361 23.86 5.15 -13.31
C ALA A 361 23.46 3.66 -13.24
N VAL A 362 24.40 2.78 -12.91
CA VAL A 362 24.17 1.33 -12.78
C VAL A 362 23.21 1.04 -11.61
N ILE A 363 23.36 1.73 -10.49
CA ILE A 363 22.43 1.62 -9.36
C ILE A 363 21.03 2.11 -9.74
N THR A 364 20.95 3.22 -10.48
CA THR A 364 19.70 3.79 -10.99
C THR A 364 18.96 2.80 -11.88
N ASP A 365 19.65 2.14 -12.80
CA ASP A 365 19.09 1.14 -13.71
C ASP A 365 18.69 -0.14 -12.98
N THR A 366 19.57 -0.66 -12.12
CA THR A 366 19.31 -1.85 -11.27
C THR A 366 18.05 -1.67 -10.42
N LEU A 367 17.91 -0.48 -9.84
CA LEU A 367 16.74 -0.13 -9.05
C LEU A 367 15.54 0.26 -9.95
N GLY A 368 15.77 0.59 -11.21
CA GLY A 368 14.85 1.22 -12.15
C GLY A 368 14.21 2.49 -11.57
N HIS A 369 15.05 3.48 -11.28
CA HIS A 369 14.60 4.86 -11.09
C HIS A 369 14.52 5.57 -12.44
N ALA A 370 13.51 6.43 -12.61
CA ALA A 370 13.39 7.26 -13.81
C ALA A 370 14.29 8.50 -13.78
N SER A 371 14.81 8.87 -12.60
CA SER A 371 15.75 9.98 -12.42
C SER A 371 16.82 9.59 -11.40
N PRO A 372 18.10 9.91 -11.65
CA PRO A 372 19.20 9.74 -10.70
C PRO A 372 18.97 10.44 -9.36
N ASP A 373 18.22 11.55 -9.32
CA ASP A 373 17.90 12.28 -8.08
C ASP A 373 17.18 11.41 -7.04
N SER A 374 16.52 10.35 -7.51
CA SER A 374 15.87 9.37 -6.64
C SER A 374 16.87 8.63 -5.76
N LEU A 375 18.15 8.57 -6.16
CA LEU A 375 19.23 8.00 -5.37
C LEU A 375 19.59 8.83 -4.15
N GLY A 376 19.30 10.13 -4.14
CA GLY A 376 19.62 11.02 -3.01
C GLY A 376 19.02 10.59 -1.67
N THR A 377 18.00 9.72 -1.68
CA THR A 377 17.42 9.15 -0.45
C THR A 377 18.30 8.05 0.17
N TYR A 378 19.22 7.45 -0.59
CA TYR A 378 20.13 6.38 -0.15
C TYR A 378 21.54 6.92 0.19
N LEU A 379 21.95 8.02 -0.46
CA LEU A 379 23.27 8.64 -0.25
C LEU A 379 23.56 8.99 1.21
N SER A 380 22.53 9.32 2.00
CA SER A 380 22.70 9.63 3.43
C SER A 380 23.19 8.46 4.28
N ALA A 381 23.17 7.22 3.75
CA ALA A 381 23.65 6.04 4.45
C ALA A 381 25.08 5.64 4.06
N ASP A 382 25.64 6.23 3.01
CA ASP A 382 27.03 5.99 2.59
C ASP A 382 27.98 6.86 3.42
N ILE A 383 28.13 6.50 4.69
CA ILE A 383 28.90 7.29 5.65
C ILE A 383 30.37 7.36 5.22
N ASN A 384 30.90 6.34 4.55
CA ASN A 384 32.29 6.29 4.13
C ASN A 384 32.60 7.36 3.08
N HIS A 385 31.86 7.42 1.97
CA HIS A 385 32.07 8.46 0.96
C HIS A 385 31.60 9.85 1.45
N LEU A 386 30.62 9.92 2.36
CA LEU A 386 30.25 11.19 2.99
C LEU A 386 31.39 11.78 3.85
N ARG A 387 32.21 10.93 4.49
CA ARG A 387 33.40 11.39 5.22
C ARG A 387 34.45 12.00 4.29
N GLU A 388 34.58 11.49 3.06
CA GLU A 388 35.49 12.07 2.06
C GLU A 388 35.03 13.45 1.58
N CYS A 389 33.72 13.68 1.55
CA CYS A 389 33.12 14.98 1.24
C CYS A 389 33.20 15.99 2.38
N ALA A 390 33.57 15.56 3.60
CA ALA A 390 33.62 16.44 4.75
C ALA A 390 34.76 17.45 4.60
N LEU A 391 34.48 18.73 4.86
CA LEU A 391 35.54 19.74 4.94
C LEU A 391 36.48 19.38 6.10
N SER A 392 37.79 19.44 5.84
CA SER A 392 38.77 19.24 6.90
C SER A 392 38.55 20.25 8.02
N ILE A 393 38.39 19.74 9.25
CA ILE A 393 38.32 20.58 10.45
C ILE A 393 39.64 21.30 10.71
N SER A 394 40.75 20.90 10.06
CA SER A 394 42.05 21.59 10.18
C SER A 394 42.00 23.06 9.74
N ARG A 395 41.00 23.46 8.94
CA ARG A 395 40.76 24.86 8.56
C ARG A 395 39.96 25.65 9.59
N PHE A 396 39.43 24.98 10.61
CA PHE A 396 38.63 25.54 11.69
C PHE A 396 39.24 25.10 13.03
N PRO A 397 40.30 25.76 13.52
CA PRO A 397 40.96 25.35 14.76
C PRO A 397 39.95 25.33 15.91
N VAL A 398 39.70 24.13 16.43
CA VAL A 398 38.85 23.90 17.60
C VAL A 398 39.77 23.65 18.79
N ALA A 399 39.48 24.22 19.96
CA ALA A 399 40.25 23.97 21.17
C ALA A 399 40.25 22.46 21.49
N GLY A 400 41.40 21.92 21.90
CA GLY A 400 41.58 20.47 22.13
C GLY A 400 40.62 19.87 23.18
N GLU A 401 40.03 20.72 24.03
CA GLU A 401 39.03 20.35 25.03
C GLU A 401 37.71 19.85 24.42
N VAL A 402 37.40 20.21 23.17
CA VAL A 402 36.11 19.87 22.52
C VAL A 402 36.01 18.38 22.13
N PHE A 403 37.14 17.67 22.04
CA PHE A 403 37.19 16.25 21.66
C PHE A 403 37.71 15.33 22.76
N ALA A 404 37.97 15.84 23.98
CA ALA A 404 38.61 15.07 25.04
C ALA A 404 37.73 13.96 25.64
N ASP A 405 36.42 13.95 25.37
CA ASP A 405 35.45 12.99 25.93
C ASP A 405 34.73 12.12 24.87
N ALA A 406 35.27 11.97 23.66
CA ALA A 406 34.63 11.22 22.56
C ALA A 406 35.16 9.79 22.37
#